data_AF-A0AAD0PWU6-F1
#
_entry.id   AF-A0AAD0PWU6-F1
#
_cell.length_a   1.000
_cell.length_b   1.000
_cell.length_c   1.000
_cell.angle_alpha   90.00
_cell.angle_beta   90.00
_cell.angle_gamma   90.00
#
_symmetry.space_group_name_H-M   'P 1'
#
loop_
_entity.id
_entity.type
_entity.pdbx_description
1 polymer ?
#
loop_
_entity_poly.entity_id
_entity_poly.type
_entity_poly.pdbx_seq_one_letter_code
_entity_poly.pdbx_strand_id
1 'polypeptide(L)'
;MNPLRVVLLNPCLIATPLNFRKWLRDKLDHYEKAGVVGGERVTGILFLTKQYKGSLGTKSLDKMLKSTLLRRPWVEGFSIVSSEKPLTDEEAQEFLDQVQSDYRIQEQMRELEERDPMPDVDTDEIVDTLLGYLPEQLLADGTIDHQVEPTCVVRKARESDFADTLNGLNGYTPGQWFVMGSNASDQSVRLSSPFENEAEATDYAQREHGTSVFKQAAEIQLAHLREQIETLAS
;
A
#
# COMPACT_ATOMS: atom_id res chain seq x y z
N MET A 1 -9.06 -1.90 -18.58
CA MET A 1 -10.42 -2.45 -18.32
C MET A 1 -11.45 -1.49 -18.90
N ASN A 2 -12.68 -1.93 -19.18
CA ASN A 2 -13.74 -1.01 -19.66
C ASN A 2 -14.13 -0.04 -18.52
N PRO A 3 -14.39 1.25 -18.81
CA PRO A 3 -14.80 2.20 -17.79
C PRO A 3 -16.05 1.71 -17.07
N LEU A 4 -16.02 1.71 -15.73
CA LEU A 4 -17.14 1.37 -14.87
C LEU A 4 -18.34 2.25 -15.22
N ARG A 5 -19.29 1.72 -16.01
CA ARG A 5 -20.55 2.40 -16.25
C ARG A 5 -21.41 2.27 -15.00
N VAL A 6 -21.68 3.42 -14.38
CA VAL A 6 -22.52 3.50 -13.19
C VAL A 6 -23.84 4.19 -13.52
N VAL A 7 -24.90 3.77 -12.84
CA VAL A 7 -26.20 4.47 -12.88
C VAL A 7 -26.53 5.03 -11.50
N LEU A 8 -26.88 6.31 -11.46
CA LEU A 8 -27.21 7.02 -10.22
C LEU A 8 -28.64 6.68 -9.76
N LEU A 9 -28.76 6.24 -8.51
CA LEU A 9 -30.03 5.92 -7.88
C LEU A 9 -30.17 6.72 -6.58
N ASN A 10 -30.90 7.84 -6.62
CA ASN A 10 -31.09 8.73 -5.48
C ASN A 10 -32.58 8.85 -5.07
N PRO A 11 -33.10 7.91 -4.26
CA PRO A 11 -34.51 7.91 -3.88
C PRO A 11 -34.88 8.93 -2.79
N CYS A 12 -33.94 9.44 -2.00
CA CYS A 12 -34.25 10.05 -0.70
C CYS A 12 -35.07 11.35 -0.76
N LEU A 13 -35.17 12.00 -1.92
CA LEU A 13 -36.00 13.18 -2.13
C LEU A 13 -37.32 12.90 -2.86
N ILE A 14 -37.47 11.73 -3.48
CA ILE A 14 -38.54 11.45 -4.46
C ILE A 14 -39.32 10.15 -4.19
N ALA A 15 -38.80 9.29 -3.32
CA ALA A 15 -39.42 8.02 -2.97
C ALA A 15 -39.39 7.83 -1.45
N THR A 16 -40.47 7.34 -0.88
CA THR A 16 -40.54 6.90 0.51
C THR A 16 -40.09 5.44 0.64
N PRO A 17 -39.69 4.98 1.84
CA PRO A 17 -39.35 3.57 2.05
C PRO A 17 -40.45 2.59 1.58
N LEU A 18 -41.73 2.99 1.66
CA LEU A 18 -42.87 2.18 1.25
C LEU A 18 -42.99 2.00 -0.27
N ASN A 19 -42.62 3.02 -1.06
CA ASN A 19 -42.71 2.97 -2.52
C ASN A 19 -41.35 2.70 -3.20
N PHE A 20 -40.27 2.58 -2.42
CA PHE A 20 -38.91 2.34 -2.89
C PHE A 20 -38.82 1.24 -3.96
N ARG A 21 -39.48 0.10 -3.75
CA ARG A 21 -39.43 -1.04 -4.69
C ARG A 21 -40.03 -0.71 -6.06
N LYS A 22 -41.11 0.05 -6.08
CA LYS A 22 -41.75 0.50 -7.32
C LYS A 22 -40.85 1.53 -8.00
N TRP A 23 -40.39 2.52 -7.24
CA TRP A 23 -39.48 3.54 -7.72
C TRP A 23 -38.20 2.95 -8.35
N LEU A 24 -37.55 2.01 -7.68
CA LEU A 24 -36.33 1.36 -8.18
C LEU A 24 -36.57 0.66 -9.51
N ARG A 25 -37.71 -0.03 -9.64
CA ARG A 25 -38.10 -0.68 -10.89
C ARG A 25 -38.28 0.35 -12.00
N ASP A 26 -39.08 1.38 -11.76
CA ASP A 26 -39.44 2.41 -12.72
C ASP A 26 -38.20 3.19 -13.19
N LYS A 27 -37.27 3.52 -12.28
CA LYS A 27 -36.01 4.21 -12.59
C LYS A 27 -35.09 3.34 -13.45
N LEU A 28 -34.97 2.05 -13.15
CA LEU A 28 -34.16 1.13 -13.97
C LEU A 28 -34.80 0.88 -15.34
N ASP A 29 -36.13 0.80 -15.44
CA ASP A 29 -36.83 0.74 -16.73
C ASP A 29 -36.60 1.99 -17.56
N HIS A 30 -36.51 3.15 -16.92
CA HIS A 30 -36.19 4.40 -17.59
C HIS A 30 -34.77 4.36 -18.19
N TYR A 31 -33.77 3.90 -17.44
CA TYR A 31 -32.40 3.74 -17.96
C TYR A 31 -32.32 2.77 -19.15
N GLU A 32 -33.07 1.68 -19.07
CA GLU A 32 -33.14 0.68 -20.15
C GLU A 32 -33.76 1.27 -21.42
N LYS A 33 -34.89 1.98 -21.29
CA LYS A 33 -35.58 2.62 -22.43
C LYS A 33 -34.83 3.81 -23.00
N ALA A 34 -34.11 4.55 -22.16
CA ALA A 34 -33.30 5.70 -22.58
C ALA A 34 -31.99 5.29 -23.28
N GLY A 35 -31.70 3.98 -23.39
CA GLY A 35 -30.51 3.49 -24.08
C GLY A 35 -29.20 3.69 -23.30
N VAL A 36 -29.28 4.12 -22.04
CA VAL A 36 -28.10 4.40 -21.18
C VAL A 36 -27.25 3.14 -20.97
N VAL A 37 -27.87 1.96 -21.04
CA VAL A 37 -27.25 0.66 -20.74
C VAL A 37 -26.69 -0.08 -21.94
N GLY A 38 -26.94 0.33 -23.18
CA GLY A 38 -26.18 -0.03 -24.39
C GLY A 38 -25.70 -1.49 -24.65
N GLY A 39 -26.19 -2.50 -23.93
CA GLY A 39 -25.63 -3.87 -23.94
C GLY A 39 -24.44 -4.10 -22.99
N GLU A 40 -24.06 -3.11 -22.19
CA GLU A 40 -22.96 -3.19 -21.23
C GLU A 40 -23.45 -3.53 -19.81
N ARG A 41 -22.58 -4.14 -18.99
CA ARG A 41 -22.84 -4.35 -17.56
C ARG A 41 -22.62 -3.05 -16.80
N VAL A 42 -23.55 -2.68 -15.93
CA VAL A 42 -23.48 -1.44 -15.15
C VAL A 42 -23.67 -1.70 -13.65
N THR A 43 -23.06 -0.86 -12.83
CA THR A 43 -23.26 -0.88 -11.37
C THR A 43 -24.20 0.23 -10.94
N GLY A 44 -25.24 -0.11 -10.16
CA GLY A 44 -26.15 0.89 -9.59
C GLY A 44 -25.61 1.48 -8.29
N ILE A 45 -25.42 2.80 -8.23
CA ILE A 45 -25.01 3.47 -6.99
C ILE A 45 -26.22 4.07 -6.31
N LEU A 46 -26.56 3.52 -5.14
CA LEU A 46 -27.75 3.86 -4.38
C LEU A 46 -27.41 4.80 -3.21
N PHE A 47 -27.87 6.04 -3.28
CA PHE A 47 -27.67 7.05 -2.23
C PHE A 47 -28.83 7.00 -1.24
N LEU A 48 -28.55 6.53 -0.02
CA LEU A 48 -29.55 6.43 1.05
C LEU A 48 -29.09 7.18 2.29
N THR A 49 -29.99 7.86 3.00
CA THR A 49 -29.66 8.30 4.35
C THR A 49 -29.63 7.12 5.33
N LYS A 50 -28.87 7.26 6.43
CA LYS A 50 -28.87 6.27 7.53
C LYS A 50 -30.29 5.95 8.02
N GLN A 51 -31.13 6.97 8.17
CA GLN A 51 -32.53 6.82 8.61
C GLN A 51 -33.39 6.10 7.57
N TYR A 52 -33.20 6.40 6.27
CA TYR A 52 -33.93 5.76 5.19
C TYR A 52 -33.59 4.27 5.08
N LYS A 53 -32.30 3.94 5.13
CA LYS A 53 -31.80 2.56 5.17
C LYS A 53 -32.33 1.80 6.39
N GLY A 54 -32.33 2.44 7.56
CA GLY A 54 -32.90 1.88 8.79
C GLY A 54 -34.39 1.57 8.66
N SER A 55 -35.16 2.48 8.05
CA SER A 55 -36.61 2.34 7.85
C SER A 55 -36.98 1.21 6.88
N LEU A 56 -36.15 0.96 5.87
CA LEU A 56 -36.31 -0.18 4.96
C LEU A 56 -35.94 -1.51 5.65
N GLY A 57 -34.93 -1.49 6.52
CA GLY A 57 -34.35 -2.65 7.15
C GLY A 57 -33.37 -3.39 6.22
N THR A 58 -32.17 -3.69 6.73
CA THR A 58 -31.05 -4.23 5.95
C THR A 58 -31.39 -5.52 5.20
N LYS A 59 -32.10 -6.46 5.85
CA LYS A 59 -32.50 -7.73 5.22
C LYS A 59 -33.52 -7.54 4.09
N SER A 60 -34.44 -6.59 4.27
CA SER A 60 -35.47 -6.28 3.27
C SER A 60 -34.84 -5.60 2.05
N LEU A 61 -33.95 -4.64 2.29
CA LEU A 61 -33.19 -3.95 1.25
C LEU A 61 -32.35 -4.95 0.44
N ASP A 62 -31.56 -5.80 1.09
CA ASP A 62 -30.76 -6.82 0.41
C ASP A 62 -31.61 -7.76 -0.45
N LYS A 63 -32.75 -8.23 0.08
CA LYS A 63 -33.70 -9.06 -0.67
C LYS A 63 -34.26 -8.34 -1.90
N MET A 64 -34.56 -7.04 -1.80
CA MET A 64 -35.05 -6.25 -2.92
C MET A 64 -33.98 -6.05 -4.00
N LEU A 65 -32.74 -5.76 -3.61
CA LEU A 65 -31.62 -5.57 -4.55
C LEU A 65 -31.27 -6.88 -5.26
N LYS A 66 -31.12 -7.99 -4.53
CA LYS A 66 -30.89 -9.34 -5.12
C LYS A 66 -32.01 -9.74 -6.07
N SER A 67 -33.26 -9.52 -5.68
CA SER A 67 -34.41 -9.77 -6.56
C SER A 67 -34.39 -8.92 -7.84
N THR A 68 -33.76 -7.75 -7.80
CA THR A 68 -33.64 -6.84 -8.96
C THR A 68 -32.51 -7.31 -9.89
N LEU A 69 -31.36 -7.72 -9.33
CA LEU A 69 -30.24 -8.31 -10.10
C LEU A 69 -30.70 -9.54 -10.90
N LEU A 70 -31.48 -10.43 -10.30
CA LEU A 70 -32.02 -11.61 -10.99
C LEU A 70 -32.91 -11.27 -12.20
N ARG A 71 -33.56 -10.10 -12.19
CA ARG A 71 -34.49 -9.68 -13.26
C ARG A 71 -33.83 -8.80 -14.31
N ARG A 72 -32.65 -8.25 -14.02
CA ARG A 72 -31.94 -7.31 -14.88
C ARG A 72 -30.49 -7.76 -15.02
N PRO A 73 -30.18 -8.65 -15.98
CA PRO A 73 -28.84 -9.21 -16.17
C PRO A 73 -27.78 -8.16 -16.52
N TRP A 74 -28.20 -6.98 -16.98
CA TRP A 74 -27.33 -5.85 -17.27
C TRP A 74 -26.85 -5.11 -16.02
N VAL A 75 -27.50 -5.32 -14.86
CA VAL A 75 -27.03 -4.77 -13.58
C VAL A 75 -26.06 -5.79 -12.96
N GLU A 76 -24.80 -5.43 -12.84
CA GLU A 76 -23.77 -6.26 -12.22
C GLU A 76 -23.93 -6.32 -10.70
N GLY A 77 -24.25 -5.17 -10.09
CA GLY A 77 -24.37 -5.04 -8.66
C GLY A 77 -24.95 -3.71 -8.22
N PHE A 78 -25.13 -3.56 -6.91
CA PHE A 78 -25.52 -2.31 -6.28
C PHE A 78 -24.49 -1.95 -5.21
N SER A 79 -24.01 -0.71 -5.24
CA SER A 79 -23.25 -0.12 -4.12
C SER A 79 -24.16 0.86 -3.38
N ILE A 80 -24.11 0.86 -2.05
CA ILE A 80 -24.95 1.74 -1.22
C ILE A 80 -24.06 2.80 -0.58
N VAL A 81 -24.24 4.06 -0.96
CA VAL A 81 -23.61 5.21 -0.32
C VAL A 81 -24.55 5.71 0.77
N SER A 82 -24.07 5.73 2.01
CA SER A 82 -24.88 6.16 3.16
C SER A 82 -24.54 7.61 3.53
N SER A 83 -25.50 8.52 3.39
CA SER A 83 -25.36 9.94 3.76
C SER A 83 -26.09 10.27 5.07
N GLU A 84 -25.78 11.42 5.66
CA GLU A 84 -26.50 11.91 6.84
C GLU A 84 -27.81 12.62 6.48
N LYS A 85 -27.80 13.34 5.36
CA LYS A 85 -28.97 14.06 4.81
C LYS A 85 -29.26 13.60 3.39
N PRO A 86 -30.52 13.68 2.92
CA PRO A 86 -30.84 13.44 1.52
C PRO A 86 -29.99 14.35 0.63
N LEU A 87 -29.37 13.77 -0.40
CA LEU A 87 -28.62 14.54 -1.40
C LEU A 87 -29.55 14.89 -2.56
N THR A 88 -29.28 16.01 -3.23
CA THR A 88 -29.89 16.28 -4.55
C THR A 88 -29.27 15.41 -5.63
N ASP A 89 -29.91 15.36 -6.81
CA ASP A 89 -29.34 14.60 -7.94
C ASP A 89 -28.03 15.23 -8.42
N GLU A 90 -27.89 16.56 -8.32
CA GLU A 90 -26.64 17.28 -8.60
C GLU A 90 -25.53 16.91 -7.60
N GLU A 91 -25.81 16.97 -6.29
CA GLU A 91 -24.82 16.60 -5.25
C GLU A 91 -24.38 15.13 -5.35
N ALA A 92 -25.32 14.24 -5.67
CA ALA A 92 -25.03 12.82 -5.88
C ALA A 92 -24.20 12.60 -7.15
N GLN A 93 -24.44 13.39 -8.21
CA GLN A 93 -23.64 13.33 -9.44
C GLN A 93 -22.22 13.87 -9.21
N GLU A 94 -22.07 14.99 -8.51
CA GLU A 94 -20.76 15.54 -8.12
C GLU A 94 -19.95 14.54 -7.29
N PHE A 95 -20.59 13.83 -6.37
CA PHE A 95 -19.95 12.76 -5.60
C PHE A 95 -19.47 11.61 -6.49
N LEU A 96 -20.28 11.20 -7.48
CA LEU A 96 -19.86 10.16 -8.43
C LEU A 96 -18.71 10.63 -9.31
N ASP A 97 -18.76 11.86 -9.80
CA ASP A 97 -17.71 12.43 -10.63
C ASP A 97 -16.40 12.53 -9.84
N GLN A 98 -16.46 12.88 -8.56
CA GLN A 98 -15.30 12.91 -7.66
C GLN A 98 -14.74 11.51 -7.36
N VAL A 99 -15.60 10.52 -7.06
CA VAL A 99 -15.14 9.14 -6.86
C VAL A 99 -14.54 8.55 -8.14
N GLN A 100 -15.09 8.87 -9.30
CA GLN A 100 -14.54 8.46 -10.59
C GLN A 100 -13.22 9.18 -10.90
N SER A 101 -13.09 10.47 -10.58
CA SER A 101 -11.82 11.17 -10.72
C SER A 101 -10.76 10.60 -9.79
N ASP A 102 -11.13 10.30 -8.54
CA ASP A 102 -10.23 9.72 -7.55
C ASP A 102 -9.83 8.29 -7.95
N TYR A 103 -10.76 7.49 -8.50
CA TYR A 103 -10.46 6.17 -9.04
C TYR A 103 -9.57 6.24 -10.29
N ARG A 104 -9.79 7.22 -11.17
CA ARG A 104 -8.93 7.44 -12.35
C ARG A 104 -7.54 7.92 -11.95
N ILE A 105 -7.43 8.76 -10.92
CA ILE A 105 -6.15 9.16 -10.35
C ILE A 105 -5.49 7.95 -9.71
N GLN A 106 -6.23 7.11 -8.97
CA GLN A 106 -5.72 5.86 -8.40
C GLN A 106 -5.35 4.83 -9.47
N GLU A 107 -6.08 4.70 -10.58
CA GLU A 107 -5.70 3.85 -11.71
C GLU A 107 -4.48 4.40 -12.43
N GLN A 108 -4.35 5.72 -12.57
CA GLN A 108 -3.14 6.33 -13.12
C GLN A 108 -1.94 6.19 -12.18
N MET A 109 -2.14 6.29 -10.87
CA MET A 109 -1.12 5.97 -9.86
C MET A 109 -0.80 4.48 -9.85
N ARG A 110 -1.81 3.62 -10.06
CA ARG A 110 -1.65 2.17 -10.15
C ARG A 110 -0.99 1.73 -11.46
N GLU A 111 -1.22 2.39 -12.59
CA GLU A 111 -0.48 2.17 -13.84
C GLU A 111 0.96 2.70 -13.75
N LEU A 112 1.20 3.71 -12.91
CA LEU A 112 2.56 4.13 -12.52
C LEU A 112 3.20 3.13 -11.53
N GLU A 113 2.43 2.45 -10.68
CA GLU A 113 2.86 1.40 -9.73
C GLU A 113 2.94 -0.02 -10.36
N GLU A 114 2.23 -0.29 -11.47
CA GLU A 114 2.28 -1.56 -12.24
C GLU A 114 3.54 -1.64 -13.14
N ARG A 115 4.42 -0.64 -13.10
CA ARG A 115 5.86 -0.83 -13.27
C ARG A 115 6.45 -1.37 -11.96
N ASP A 116 6.20 -2.65 -11.71
CA ASP A 116 6.70 -3.48 -10.59
C ASP A 116 6.75 -2.78 -9.20
N PRO A 117 5.86 -3.13 -8.25
CA PRO A 117 6.26 -3.08 -6.86
C PRO A 117 7.21 -4.26 -6.66
N MET A 118 8.50 -3.99 -6.85
CA MET A 118 9.52 -4.63 -6.03
C MET A 118 9.00 -4.64 -4.58
N PRO A 119 9.23 -5.70 -3.79
CA PRO A 119 8.89 -5.66 -2.37
C PRO A 119 9.34 -4.32 -1.80
N ASP A 120 8.52 -3.71 -0.95
CA ASP A 120 8.82 -2.49 -0.22
C ASP A 120 10.01 -2.76 0.71
N VAL A 121 11.17 -2.87 0.09
CA VAL A 121 12.44 -2.66 0.70
C VAL A 121 12.67 -1.21 0.39
N ASP A 122 12.48 -0.38 1.40
CA ASP A 122 12.75 1.04 1.42
C ASP A 122 14.05 1.31 0.62
N THR A 123 13.96 1.60 -0.69
CA THR A 123 15.13 1.50 -1.58
C THR A 123 16.17 2.55 -1.27
N ASP A 124 15.78 3.59 -0.52
CA ASP A 124 16.75 4.46 0.09
C ASP A 124 17.52 3.69 1.18
N GLU A 125 16.89 2.91 2.11
CA GLU A 125 17.56 2.27 3.29
C GLU A 125 18.73 1.38 2.93
N ILE A 126 18.65 0.79 1.75
CA ILE A 126 19.56 -0.24 1.30
C ILE A 126 20.82 0.36 0.65
N VAL A 127 20.71 1.57 0.09
CA VAL A 127 21.82 2.23 -0.64
C VAL A 127 22.83 2.85 0.32
N ASP A 128 22.40 3.37 1.46
CA ASP A 128 23.29 4.01 2.45
C ASP A 128 23.65 3.09 3.65
N THR A 129 23.52 1.77 3.48
CA THR A 129 23.87 0.77 4.51
C THR A 129 24.93 -0.19 4.00
N LEU A 130 26.06 -0.24 4.72
CA LEU A 130 27.14 -1.20 4.50
C LEU A 130 27.18 -2.23 5.64
N LEU A 131 27.34 -3.49 5.28
CA LEU A 131 27.49 -4.62 6.18
C LEU A 131 28.96 -5.02 6.24
N GLY A 132 29.54 -4.99 7.44
CA GLY A 132 30.96 -5.28 7.69
C GLY A 132 31.18 -6.72 8.14
N TYR A 133 32.14 -7.40 7.50
CA TYR A 133 32.50 -8.79 7.75
C TYR A 133 34.00 -8.98 8.01
N LEU A 134 34.33 -10.06 8.73
CA LEU A 134 35.71 -10.52 8.91
C LEU A 134 36.18 -11.30 7.68
N PRO A 135 37.46 -11.19 7.26
CA PRO A 135 37.98 -11.95 6.11
C PRO A 135 37.81 -13.46 6.23
N GLU A 136 37.94 -14.00 7.45
CA GLU A 136 37.74 -15.44 7.71
C GLU A 136 36.31 -15.94 7.56
N GLN A 137 35.33 -15.04 7.47
CA GLN A 137 33.91 -15.38 7.25
C GLN A 137 33.56 -15.51 5.76
N LEU A 138 34.50 -15.18 4.86
CA LEU A 138 34.30 -15.31 3.43
C LEU A 138 34.46 -16.75 2.96
N LEU A 139 33.71 -17.10 1.92
CA LEU A 139 33.93 -18.30 1.14
C LEU A 139 35.29 -18.24 0.44
N ALA A 140 35.80 -19.40 0.02
CA ALA A 140 37.13 -19.52 -0.59
C ALA A 140 37.29 -18.70 -1.89
N ASP A 141 36.19 -18.33 -2.52
CA ASP A 141 36.13 -17.47 -3.72
C ASP A 141 36.01 -15.97 -3.39
N GLY A 142 36.01 -15.60 -2.10
CA GLY A 142 35.88 -14.23 -1.63
C GLY A 142 34.44 -13.71 -1.56
N THR A 143 33.44 -14.57 -1.80
CA THR A 143 32.02 -14.23 -1.61
C THR A 143 31.57 -14.43 -0.16
N ILE A 144 30.43 -13.87 0.22
CA ILE A 144 29.87 -14.01 1.56
C ILE A 144 28.92 -15.19 1.57
N ASP A 145 29.08 -16.09 2.53
CA ASP A 145 28.04 -17.08 2.84
C ASP A 145 26.84 -16.35 3.47
N HIS A 146 25.69 -16.40 2.79
CA HIS A 146 24.45 -15.74 3.22
C HIS A 146 23.92 -16.21 4.57
N GLN A 147 24.45 -17.31 5.12
CA GLN A 147 24.13 -17.79 6.47
C GLN A 147 24.92 -17.07 7.58
N VAL A 148 25.94 -16.28 7.22
CA VAL A 148 26.79 -15.58 8.18
C VAL A 148 26.26 -14.17 8.45
N GLU A 149 26.01 -13.88 9.73
CA GLU A 149 25.60 -12.54 10.17
C GLU A 149 26.77 -11.53 10.10
N PRO A 150 26.51 -10.27 9.70
CA PRO A 150 27.52 -9.22 9.69
C PRO A 150 28.00 -8.90 11.10
N THR A 151 29.30 -8.59 11.25
CA THR A 151 29.88 -8.20 12.54
C THR A 151 29.45 -6.78 12.96
N CYS A 152 29.29 -5.89 11.99
CA CYS A 152 28.79 -4.54 12.20
C CYS A 152 28.01 -4.01 11.00
N VAL A 153 27.22 -2.97 11.24
CA VAL A 153 26.48 -2.20 10.26
C VAL A 153 27.00 -0.77 10.27
N VAL A 154 27.37 -0.25 9.11
CA VAL A 154 27.72 1.16 8.90
C VAL A 154 26.59 1.79 8.10
N ARG A 155 25.92 2.79 8.66
CA ARG A 155 24.71 3.36 8.07
C ARG A 155 24.69 4.88 8.17
N LYS A 156 24.13 5.54 7.17
CA LYS A 156 23.81 6.97 7.21
C LYS A 156 22.48 7.18 7.95
N ALA A 157 22.49 8.01 8.98
CA ALA A 157 21.37 8.34 9.85
C ALA A 157 20.22 9.02 9.09
N ARG A 158 19.01 8.56 9.36
CA ARG A 158 17.76 9.01 8.74
C ARG A 158 16.73 9.32 9.79
N GLU A 159 15.66 9.99 9.39
CA GLU A 159 14.53 10.29 10.27
C GLU A 159 13.95 9.03 10.93
N SER A 160 13.86 7.91 10.20
CA SER A 160 13.41 6.62 10.73
C SER A 160 14.32 6.09 11.85
N ASP A 161 15.64 6.28 11.73
CA ASP A 161 16.59 5.82 12.72
C ASP A 161 16.40 6.52 14.07
N PHE A 162 15.92 7.76 14.10
CA PHE A 162 15.64 8.50 15.34
C PHE A 162 14.41 7.98 16.09
N ALA A 163 13.48 7.31 15.41
CA ALA A 163 12.33 6.70 16.07
C ALA A 163 12.76 5.47 16.89
N ASP A 164 13.67 4.67 16.33
CA ASP A 164 13.94 3.32 16.82
C ASP A 164 15.35 3.13 17.40
N THR A 165 16.40 3.53 16.66
CA THR A 165 17.81 3.19 16.98
C THR A 165 18.53 4.32 17.71
N LEU A 166 18.33 5.56 17.25
CA LEU A 166 18.97 6.77 17.76
C LEU A 166 18.08 7.54 18.74
N ASN A 167 16.97 6.94 19.17
CA ASN A 167 15.98 7.59 20.02
C ASN A 167 16.58 8.04 21.36
N GLY A 168 16.51 9.34 21.65
CA GLY A 168 17.04 9.93 22.87
C GLY A 168 18.56 10.08 22.91
N LEU A 169 19.28 9.78 21.82
CA LEU A 169 20.73 9.99 21.73
C LEU A 169 21.04 11.42 21.28
N ASN A 170 21.77 12.14 22.13
CA ASN A 170 22.22 13.50 21.83
C ASN A 170 23.41 13.48 20.86
N GLY A 171 23.42 14.39 19.89
CA GLY A 171 24.56 14.65 19.00
C GLY A 171 24.42 14.12 17.57
N TYR A 172 23.37 13.34 17.29
CA TYR A 172 23.07 12.83 15.96
C TYR A 172 22.18 13.79 15.15
N THR A 173 22.46 13.93 13.86
CA THR A 173 21.60 14.60 12.89
C THR A 173 21.37 13.75 11.64
N PRO A 174 20.22 13.88 10.94
CA PRO A 174 20.00 13.21 9.67
C PRO A 174 21.13 13.52 8.68
N GLY A 175 21.66 12.48 8.05
CA GLY A 175 22.75 12.57 7.08
C GLY A 175 24.14 12.23 7.63
N GLN A 176 24.32 12.15 8.95
CA GLN A 176 25.58 11.70 9.57
C GLN A 176 25.71 10.17 9.53
N TRP A 177 26.93 9.66 9.51
CA TRP A 177 27.21 8.23 9.50
C TRP A 177 27.41 7.68 10.91
N PHE A 178 27.04 6.42 11.12
CA PHE A 178 27.22 5.74 12.40
C PHE A 178 27.51 4.26 12.21
N VAL A 179 28.12 3.65 13.24
CA VAL A 179 28.45 2.23 13.26
C VAL A 179 27.73 1.57 14.43
N MET A 180 27.07 0.45 14.14
CA MET A 180 26.43 -0.41 15.12
C MET A 180 27.01 -1.83 15.00
N GLY A 181 27.55 -2.38 16.07
CA GLY A 181 28.15 -3.71 16.01
C GLY A 181 28.43 -4.29 17.38
N SER A 182 28.75 -5.58 17.40
CA SER A 182 29.28 -6.24 18.60
C SER A 182 30.81 -6.12 18.61
N ASN A 183 31.40 -5.94 19.79
CA ASN A 183 32.85 -6.06 19.91
C ASN A 183 33.19 -7.54 20.08
N ALA A 184 34.35 -7.98 19.57
CA ALA A 184 34.79 -9.38 19.67
C ALA A 184 34.89 -9.90 21.13
N SER A 185 34.91 -9.00 22.12
CA SER A 185 35.03 -9.30 23.55
C SER A 185 33.76 -9.10 24.37
N ASP A 186 32.70 -8.49 23.81
CA ASP A 186 31.51 -8.07 24.55
C ASP A 186 30.27 -8.26 23.65
N GLN A 187 29.33 -9.11 24.10
CA GLN A 187 28.12 -9.45 23.34
C GLN A 187 27.09 -8.30 23.30
N SER A 188 27.36 -7.18 23.97
CA SER A 188 26.50 -6.00 23.90
C SER A 188 26.72 -5.25 22.58
N VAL A 189 25.60 -4.96 21.89
CA VAL A 189 25.60 -4.09 20.71
C VAL A 189 26.01 -2.69 21.13
N ARG A 190 27.05 -2.15 20.49
CA ARG A 190 27.54 -0.79 20.71
C ARG A 190 27.21 0.07 19.51
N LEU A 191 26.87 1.33 19.81
CA LEU A 191 26.70 2.39 18.84
C LEU A 191 27.86 3.37 18.96
N SER A 192 28.44 3.79 17.83
CA SER A 192 29.52 4.76 17.79
C SER A 192 29.07 6.18 18.17
N SER A 193 29.95 7.16 18.03
CA SER A 193 29.57 8.56 17.82
C SER A 193 29.24 8.81 16.33
N PRO A 194 28.54 9.90 15.98
CA PRO A 194 28.31 10.24 14.57
C PRO A 194 29.60 10.65 13.85
N PHE A 195 29.65 10.38 12.55
CA PHE A 195 30.71 10.74 11.61
C PHE A 195 30.16 11.58 10.46
N GLU A 196 31.00 12.39 9.82
CA GLU A 196 30.56 13.28 8.74
C GLU A 196 30.56 12.58 7.37
N ASN A 197 31.29 11.47 7.23
CA ASN A 197 31.40 10.74 5.96
C ASN A 197 31.57 9.22 6.16
N GLU A 198 31.30 8.48 5.09
CA GLU A 198 31.36 7.02 5.04
C GLU A 198 32.75 6.48 5.38
N ALA A 199 33.81 7.11 4.86
CA ALA A 199 35.19 6.65 5.02
C ALA A 199 35.64 6.63 6.49
N GLU A 200 35.30 7.67 7.24
CA GLU A 200 35.58 7.73 8.69
C GLU A 200 34.84 6.63 9.45
N ALA A 201 33.60 6.34 9.06
CA ALA A 201 32.78 5.31 9.69
C ALA A 201 33.30 3.89 9.37
N THR A 202 33.75 3.64 8.12
CA THR A 202 34.36 2.36 7.75
C THR A 202 35.74 2.16 8.40
N ASP A 203 36.56 3.22 8.51
CA ASP A 203 37.85 3.17 9.21
C ASP A 203 37.66 2.85 10.69
N TYR A 204 36.62 3.44 11.31
CA TYR A 204 36.22 3.11 12.67
C TYR A 204 35.78 1.65 12.79
N ALA A 205 34.92 1.19 11.87
CA ALA A 205 34.44 -0.19 11.86
C ALA A 205 35.57 -1.21 11.72
N GLN A 206 36.60 -0.90 10.92
CA GLN A 206 37.78 -1.75 10.79
C GLN A 206 38.62 -1.78 12.07
N ARG A 207 38.82 -0.65 12.72
CA ARG A 207 39.64 -0.57 13.95
C ARG A 207 38.96 -1.22 15.15
N GLU A 208 37.67 -0.98 15.35
CA GLU A 208 36.96 -1.38 16.57
C GLU A 208 36.29 -2.74 16.45
N HIS A 209 35.82 -3.12 15.25
CA HIS A 209 35.11 -4.38 14.99
C HIS A 209 35.93 -5.37 14.15
N GLY A 210 37.13 -5.00 13.68
CA GLY A 210 38.00 -5.87 12.88
C GLY A 210 37.53 -6.13 11.45
N THR A 211 36.44 -5.50 11.03
CA THR A 211 35.83 -5.72 9.71
C THR A 211 36.68 -5.09 8.62
N SER A 212 36.99 -5.83 7.56
CA SER A 212 37.76 -5.30 6.42
C SER A 212 37.12 -5.56 5.07
N VAL A 213 35.92 -6.15 5.09
CA VAL A 213 35.10 -6.41 3.91
C VAL A 213 33.75 -5.78 4.15
N PHE A 214 33.38 -4.82 3.30
CA PHE A 214 32.10 -4.14 3.35
C PHE A 214 31.29 -4.47 2.10
N LYS A 215 30.03 -4.84 2.30
CA LYS A 215 29.07 -5.06 1.21
C LYS A 215 27.85 -4.20 1.41
N GLN A 216 27.33 -3.67 0.32
CA GLN A 216 26.09 -2.93 0.37
C GLN A 216 24.95 -3.90 0.68
N ALA A 217 24.04 -3.51 1.59
CA ALA A 217 22.90 -4.36 1.94
C ALA A 217 22.07 -4.76 0.70
N ALA A 218 22.10 -3.93 -0.35
CA ALA A 218 21.34 -4.13 -1.59
C ALA A 218 21.88 -5.29 -2.40
N GLU A 219 23.21 -5.40 -2.47
CA GLU A 219 23.86 -6.50 -3.17
C GLU A 219 23.51 -7.84 -2.52
N ILE A 220 23.44 -7.88 -1.19
CA ILE A 220 23.13 -9.08 -0.42
C ILE A 220 21.65 -9.48 -0.55
N GLN A 221 20.72 -8.53 -0.47
CA GLN A 221 19.29 -8.81 -0.64
C GLN A 221 18.96 -9.28 -2.06
N LEU A 222 19.56 -8.66 -3.08
CA LEU A 222 19.37 -9.07 -4.47
C LEU A 222 19.93 -10.49 -4.73
N ALA A 223 21.08 -10.82 -4.13
CA ALA A 223 21.63 -12.18 -4.20
C ALA A 223 20.68 -13.19 -3.55
N HIS A 224 20.15 -12.89 -2.36
CA HIS A 224 19.23 -13.77 -1.65
C HIS A 224 17.91 -13.99 -2.40
N LEU A 225 17.33 -12.93 -3.00
CA LEU A 225 16.12 -13.05 -3.81
C LEU A 225 16.33 -13.95 -5.04
N ARG A 226 17.50 -13.90 -5.66
CA ARG A 226 17.83 -14.78 -6.80
C ARG A 226 17.88 -16.25 -6.38
N GLU A 227 18.52 -16.55 -5.26
CA GLU A 227 18.57 -17.92 -4.71
C GLU A 227 17.17 -18.46 -4.39
N GLN A 228 16.28 -17.63 -3.82
CA GLN A 228 14.89 -18.01 -3.54
C GLN A 228 14.08 -18.29 -4.81
N ILE A 229 14.27 -17.49 -5.87
CA ILE A 229 13.62 -17.71 -7.16
C ILE A 229 14.10 -19.03 -7.79
N GLU A 230 15.41 -19.30 -7.74
CA GLU A 230 16.00 -20.53 -8.27
C GLU A 230 15.51 -21.78 -7.53
N THR A 231 15.36 -21.71 -6.20
CA THR A 231 14.83 -22.82 -5.39
C THR A 231 13.32 -23.04 -5.56
N LEU A 232 12.55 -22.01 -5.90
CA LEU A 232 11.11 -22.16 -6.22
C LEU A 232 10.88 -22.70 -7.63
N ALA A 233 11.86 -22.56 -8.53
CA ALA A 233 11.81 -23.04 -9.90
C ALA A 233 12.28 -24.50 -10.08
N SER A 234 12.90 -25.09 -9.05
CA SER A 234 13.43 -26.47 -9.00
C SER A 234 12.49 -27.45 -8.32
#